data_AF-A0A0P9JS55-F1
#
_entry.id   AF-A0A0P9JS55-F1
#
_cell.length_a   1.000
_cell.length_b   1.000
_cell.length_c   1.000
_cell.angle_alpha   90.00
_cell.angle_beta   90.00
_cell.angle_gamma   90.00
#
_symmetry.space_group_name_H-M   'P 1'
#
loop_
_entity.id
_entity.type
_entity.pdbx_description
1 polymer ?
#
loop_
_entity_poly.entity_id
_entity_poly.type
_entity_poly.pdbx_seq_one_letter_code
_entity_poly.pdbx_strand_id
1 'polypeptide(L)'
;ASVATNGQVAAWLEAGRPALRINPLDLAAGKPVVEQALAFARDAGQTVLIYATSTPDEVKAVQQELGVERSGAMVEAALGEIAKGLLDAGVRRFVVAGGETSGAVVQALGVQLLQIGAQIDPGVPATVSSGAQPLALALKSGNFGARDFFAKALKQLAGAA
;
A
#
# COMPACT_ATOMS: atom_id res chain seq x y z
N ALA A 1 -10.03 0.07 4.37
CA ALA A 1 -11.40 0.42 3.93
C ALA A 1 -11.96 1.72 4.56
N SER A 2 -11.13 2.70 4.96
CA SER A 2 -11.65 3.95 5.52
C SER A 2 -12.22 4.88 4.44
N VAL A 3 -13.07 5.83 4.84
CA VAL A 3 -13.58 6.89 3.96
C VAL A 3 -12.43 7.72 3.37
N ALA A 4 -11.45 8.10 4.19
CA ALA A 4 -10.29 8.86 3.73
C ALA A 4 -9.48 8.10 2.66
N THR A 5 -9.21 6.81 2.88
CA THR A 5 -8.45 6.00 1.91
C THR A 5 -9.25 5.77 0.62
N ASN A 6 -10.56 5.56 0.71
CA ASN A 6 -11.42 5.49 -0.47
C ASN A 6 -11.34 6.78 -1.30
N GLY A 7 -11.39 7.96 -0.65
CA GLY A 7 -11.25 9.25 -1.34
C GLY A 7 -9.87 9.45 -1.98
N GLN A 8 -8.80 8.97 -1.33
CA GLN A 8 -7.43 9.03 -1.85
C GLN A 8 -7.23 8.10 -3.06
N VAL A 9 -7.81 6.91 -3.02
CA VAL A 9 -7.84 5.98 -4.16
C VAL A 9 -8.62 6.60 -5.31
N ALA A 10 -9.81 7.15 -5.06
CA ALA A 10 -10.61 7.82 -6.09
C ALA A 10 -9.83 8.95 -6.77
N ALA A 11 -9.15 9.80 -5.99
CA ALA A 11 -8.32 10.87 -6.54
C ALA A 11 -7.15 10.35 -7.41
N TRP A 12 -6.56 9.20 -7.08
CA TRP A 12 -5.54 8.56 -7.91
C TRP A 12 -6.11 8.09 -9.24
N LEU A 13 -7.28 7.45 -9.21
CA LEU A 13 -7.97 6.93 -10.40
C LEU A 13 -8.45 8.06 -11.32
N GLU A 14 -9.04 9.11 -10.77
CA GLU A 14 -9.47 10.30 -11.51
C GLU A 14 -8.31 11.01 -12.22
N ALA A 15 -7.10 10.93 -11.66
CA ALA A 15 -5.89 11.46 -12.28
C ALA A 15 -5.36 10.56 -13.42
N GLY A 16 -6.05 9.48 -13.78
CA GLY A 16 -5.67 8.57 -14.87
C GLY A 16 -4.41 7.76 -14.60
N ARG A 17 -4.00 7.62 -13.33
CA ARG A 17 -2.76 6.96 -12.95
C ARG A 17 -2.95 5.43 -12.88
N PRO A 18 -1.93 4.61 -13.19
CA PRO A 18 -2.08 3.16 -13.17
C PRO A 18 -2.46 2.67 -11.78
N ALA A 19 -3.51 1.84 -11.72
CA ALA A 19 -3.94 1.20 -10.49
C ALA A 19 -4.42 -0.23 -10.75
N LEU A 20 -4.14 -1.12 -9.80
CA LEU A 20 -4.63 -2.49 -9.78
C LEU A 20 -5.35 -2.75 -8.46
N ARG A 21 -6.62 -3.18 -8.57
CA ARG A 21 -7.42 -3.60 -7.43
C ARG A 21 -7.16 -5.07 -7.11
N ILE A 22 -6.91 -5.37 -5.84
CA ILE A 22 -6.79 -6.72 -5.30
C ILE A 22 -8.13 -7.15 -4.74
N ASN A 23 -8.65 -8.27 -5.25
CA ASN A 23 -9.87 -8.89 -4.75
C ASN A 23 -9.53 -10.04 -3.78
N PRO A 24 -9.98 -10.01 -2.51
CA PRO A 24 -9.70 -11.08 -1.56
C PRO A 24 -10.26 -12.45 -1.98
N LEU A 25 -11.35 -12.47 -2.75
CA LEU A 25 -11.92 -13.72 -3.27
C LEU A 25 -11.00 -14.40 -4.30
N ASP A 26 -10.26 -13.60 -5.08
CA ASP A 26 -9.27 -14.12 -6.03
C ASP A 26 -8.08 -14.75 -5.31
N LEU A 27 -7.65 -14.15 -4.19
CA LEU A 27 -6.64 -14.74 -3.31
C LEU A 27 -7.14 -16.06 -2.69
N ALA A 28 -8.38 -16.09 -2.19
CA ALA A 28 -8.98 -17.29 -1.61
C ALA A 28 -9.15 -18.43 -2.62
N ALA A 29 -9.38 -18.09 -3.89
CA ALA A 29 -9.46 -19.03 -5.01
C ALA A 29 -8.08 -19.52 -5.52
N GLY A 30 -6.97 -19.07 -4.92
CA GLY A 30 -5.62 -19.47 -5.32
C GLY A 30 -5.15 -18.90 -6.65
N LYS A 31 -5.74 -17.78 -7.11
CA LYS A 31 -5.26 -17.09 -8.31
C LYS A 31 -3.88 -16.47 -8.04
N PRO A 32 -3.02 -16.31 -9.07
CA PRO A 32 -1.66 -15.78 -8.91
C PRO A 32 -1.64 -14.25 -8.78
N VAL A 33 -2.39 -13.71 -7.81
CA VAL A 33 -2.65 -12.28 -7.65
C VAL A 33 -1.37 -11.49 -7.39
N VAL A 34 -0.45 -12.03 -6.59
CA VAL A 34 0.86 -11.40 -6.30
C VAL A 34 1.70 -11.29 -7.56
N GLU A 35 1.80 -12.37 -8.34
CA GLU A 35 2.55 -12.39 -9.61
C GLU A 35 1.95 -11.41 -10.62
N GLN A 36 0.63 -11.36 -10.73
CA GLN A 36 -0.09 -10.42 -11.59
C GLN A 36 0.18 -8.97 -11.18
N ALA A 37 0.19 -8.68 -9.88
CA ALA A 37 0.48 -7.35 -9.37
C ALA A 37 1.92 -6.91 -9.63
N LEU A 38 2.89 -7.82 -9.50
CA LEU A 38 4.29 -7.57 -9.84
C LEU A 38 4.50 -7.38 -11.35
N ALA A 39 3.82 -8.16 -12.18
CA ALA A 39 3.83 -7.97 -13.64
C ALA A 39 3.24 -6.61 -14.02
N PHE A 40 2.08 -6.27 -13.47
CA PHE A 40 1.44 -4.97 -13.68
C PHE A 40 2.36 -3.79 -13.32
N ALA A 41 3.02 -3.84 -12.16
CA ALA A 41 3.93 -2.77 -11.74
C ALA A 41 5.15 -2.63 -12.67
N ARG A 42 5.67 -3.75 -13.17
CA ARG A 42 6.78 -3.79 -14.12
C ARG A 42 6.38 -3.17 -15.46
N ASP A 43 5.24 -3.59 -16.00
CA ASP A 43 4.76 -3.18 -17.32
C ASP A 43 4.36 -1.69 -17.35
N ALA A 44 3.90 -1.14 -16.22
CA ALA A 44 3.54 0.26 -16.12
C ALA A 44 4.74 1.22 -16.31
N GLY A 45 5.96 0.79 -15.97
CA GLY A 45 7.18 1.60 -16.08
C GLY A 45 7.19 2.90 -15.26
N GLN A 46 6.23 3.07 -14.34
CA GLN A 46 6.01 4.27 -13.55
C GLN A 46 5.39 3.92 -12.19
N THR A 47 5.21 4.91 -11.32
CA THR A 47 4.57 4.66 -10.02
C THR A 47 3.12 4.21 -10.20
N VAL A 48 2.78 3.07 -9.58
CA VAL A 48 1.44 2.47 -9.60
C VAL A 48 0.79 2.49 -8.22
N LEU A 49 -0.53 2.30 -8.19
CA LEU A 49 -1.28 2.01 -6.97
C LEU A 49 -1.76 0.55 -6.98
N ILE A 50 -1.46 -0.20 -5.92
CA ILE A 50 -2.01 -1.53 -5.70
C ILE A 50 -2.86 -1.45 -4.44
N TYR A 51 -4.15 -1.78 -4.52
CA TYR A 51 -5.09 -1.51 -3.44
C TYR A 51 -6.15 -2.59 -3.28
N ALA A 52 -6.54 -2.90 -2.04
CA ALA A 52 -7.69 -3.75 -1.72
C ALA A 52 -8.87 -2.94 -1.13
N THR A 53 -8.75 -1.61 -1.12
CA THR A 53 -9.81 -0.73 -0.60
C THR A 53 -11.08 -0.93 -1.41
N SER A 54 -12.18 -1.13 -0.70
CA SER A 54 -13.49 -1.49 -1.24
C SER A 54 -14.57 -0.72 -0.47
N THR A 55 -15.79 -0.69 -1.00
CA THR A 55 -16.93 -0.11 -0.29
C THR A 55 -17.26 -0.95 0.96
N PRO A 56 -17.91 -0.36 1.99
CA PRO A 56 -18.31 -1.12 3.16
C PRO A 56 -19.15 -2.36 2.85
N ASP A 57 -20.00 -2.29 1.82
CA ASP A 57 -20.87 -3.40 1.42
C ASP A 57 -20.09 -4.53 0.74
N GLU A 58 -19.14 -4.19 -0.14
CA GLU A 58 -18.22 -5.17 -0.73
C GLU A 58 -17.36 -5.85 0.35
N VAL A 59 -16.85 -5.08 1.32
CA VAL A 59 -16.09 -5.63 2.45
C VAL A 59 -16.95 -6.61 3.24
N LYS A 60 -18.19 -6.25 3.57
CA LYS A 60 -19.12 -7.16 4.28
C LYS A 60 -19.38 -8.44 3.51
N ALA A 61 -19.59 -8.36 2.20
CA ALA A 61 -19.82 -9.54 1.37
C ALA A 61 -18.61 -10.50 1.40
N VAL A 62 -17.40 -9.98 1.23
CA VAL A 62 -16.17 -10.78 1.34
C VAL A 62 -16.01 -11.38 2.73
N GLN A 63 -16.29 -10.61 3.79
CA GLN A 63 -16.17 -11.08 5.17
C GLN A 63 -17.19 -12.15 5.52
N GLN A 64 -18.38 -12.14 4.92
CA GLN A 64 -19.37 -13.20 5.08
C GLN A 64 -18.89 -14.52 4.47
N GLU A 65 -18.17 -14.46 3.35
CA GLU A 65 -17.68 -15.66 2.64
C GLU A 65 -16.39 -16.21 3.26
N LEU A 66 -15.44 -15.34 3.59
CA LEU A 66 -14.09 -15.72 4.01
C LEU A 66 -13.86 -15.61 5.52
N GLY A 67 -14.69 -14.85 6.23
CA GLY A 67 -14.45 -14.42 7.61
C GLY A 67 -13.66 -13.11 7.69
N VAL A 68 -13.93 -12.32 8.73
CA VAL A 68 -13.32 -11.00 8.94
C VAL A 68 -11.80 -11.08 9.06
N GLU A 69 -11.30 -11.88 10.00
CA GLU A 69 -9.87 -12.00 10.29
C GLU A 69 -9.10 -12.59 9.10
N ARG A 70 -9.62 -13.68 8.52
CA ARG A 70 -8.99 -14.37 7.39
C ARG A 70 -8.91 -13.48 6.15
N SER A 71 -9.97 -12.72 5.83
CA SER A 71 -9.96 -11.83 4.66
C SER A 71 -8.95 -10.68 4.82
N GLY A 72 -8.85 -10.09 6.02
CA GLY A 72 -7.86 -9.05 6.32
C GLY A 72 -6.43 -9.58 6.22
N ALA A 73 -6.11 -10.66 6.95
CA ALA A 73 -4.79 -11.26 6.97
C ALA A 73 -4.31 -11.71 5.57
N MET A 74 -5.21 -12.23 4.74
CA MET A 74 -4.90 -12.65 3.37
C MET A 74 -4.51 -11.46 2.48
N VAL A 75 -5.22 -10.34 2.58
CA VAL A 75 -4.88 -9.11 1.86
C VAL A 75 -3.56 -8.53 2.35
N GLU A 76 -3.34 -8.50 3.66
CA GLU A 76 -2.12 -8.00 4.28
C GLU A 76 -0.89 -8.81 3.87
N ALA A 77 -0.99 -10.14 3.90
CA ALA A 77 0.05 -11.04 3.42
C ALA A 77 0.38 -10.80 1.95
N ALA A 78 -0.65 -10.74 1.09
CA ALA A 78 -0.46 -10.51 -0.34
C ALA A 78 0.21 -9.14 -0.61
N LEU A 79 -0.22 -8.07 0.06
CA LEU A 79 0.40 -6.75 -0.08
C LEU A 79 1.84 -6.72 0.45
N GLY A 80 2.15 -7.46 1.52
CA GLY A 80 3.51 -7.65 2.00
C GLY A 80 4.41 -8.36 0.99
N GLU A 81 3.93 -9.45 0.40
CA GLU A 81 4.67 -10.19 -0.65
C GLU A 81 4.90 -9.34 -1.90
N ILE A 82 3.88 -8.57 -2.31
CA ILE A 82 4.02 -7.61 -3.42
C ILE A 82 5.08 -6.56 -3.08
N ALA A 83 5.06 -5.97 -1.88
CA ALA A 83 6.05 -4.98 -1.48
C ALA A 83 7.47 -5.55 -1.51
N LYS A 84 7.67 -6.78 -1.03
CA LYS A 84 8.95 -7.48 -1.09
C LYS A 84 9.40 -7.73 -2.54
N GLY A 85 8.52 -8.24 -3.40
CA GLY A 85 8.85 -8.44 -4.81
C GLY A 85 9.21 -7.13 -5.53
N LEU A 86 8.56 -6.01 -5.17
CA LEU A 86 8.90 -4.69 -5.68
C LEU A 86 10.26 -4.20 -5.16
N LEU A 87 10.58 -4.47 -3.89
CA LEU A 87 11.91 -4.17 -3.32
C LEU A 87 13.01 -4.90 -4.09
N ASP A 88 12.81 -6.20 -4.32
CA ASP A 88 13.74 -7.05 -5.08
C ASP A 88 13.90 -6.55 -6.54
N ALA A 89 12.84 -5.97 -7.11
CA ALA A 89 12.85 -5.32 -8.42
C ALA A 89 13.44 -3.89 -8.43
N GLY A 90 13.96 -3.40 -7.31
CA GLY A 90 14.64 -2.10 -7.24
C GLY A 90 13.79 -0.94 -6.73
N VAL A 91 12.53 -1.16 -6.34
CA VAL A 91 11.70 -0.10 -5.73
C VAL A 91 12.27 0.26 -4.35
N ARG A 92 12.35 1.57 -4.07
CA ARG A 92 12.90 2.11 -2.80
C ARG A 92 11.97 3.08 -2.08
N ARG A 93 10.81 3.38 -2.66
CA ARG A 93 9.83 4.33 -2.14
C ARG A 93 8.49 3.65 -2.01
N PHE A 94 7.94 3.63 -0.80
CA PHE A 94 6.68 2.96 -0.50
C PHE A 94 5.75 3.89 0.28
N VAL A 95 4.53 4.06 -0.23
CA VAL A 95 3.45 4.76 0.47
C VAL A 95 2.39 3.73 0.81
N VAL A 96 2.12 3.53 2.09
CA VAL A 96 1.24 2.46 2.58
C VAL A 96 0.09 3.08 3.37
N ALA A 97 -1.14 2.62 3.10
CA ALA A 97 -2.35 3.11 3.75
C ALA A 97 -3.08 1.96 4.46
N GLY A 98 -3.31 2.11 5.76
CA GLY A 98 -3.84 1.08 6.66
C GLY A 98 -2.80 0.71 7.72
N GLY A 99 -3.21 0.59 8.99
CA GLY A 99 -2.27 0.33 10.09
C GLY A 99 -1.70 -1.08 10.02
N GLU A 100 -2.60 -2.05 9.90
CA GLU A 100 -2.32 -3.47 9.77
C GLU A 100 -1.55 -3.77 8.47
N THR A 101 -1.99 -3.16 7.36
CA THR A 101 -1.27 -3.20 6.08
C THR A 101 0.14 -2.62 6.18
N SER A 102 0.32 -1.50 6.91
CA SER A 102 1.65 -0.93 7.14
C SER A 102 2.54 -1.89 7.94
N GLY A 103 1.98 -2.55 8.96
CA GLY A 103 2.70 -3.57 9.73
C GLY A 103 3.18 -4.72 8.86
N ALA A 104 2.28 -5.32 8.07
CA ALA A 104 2.60 -6.44 7.18
C ALA A 104 3.66 -6.06 6.13
N VAL A 105 3.54 -4.87 5.52
CA VAL A 105 4.51 -4.39 4.52
C VAL A 105 5.88 -4.11 5.14
N VAL A 106 5.94 -3.40 6.28
CA VAL A 106 7.21 -3.11 6.97
C VAL A 106 7.92 -4.40 7.39
N GLN A 107 7.17 -5.37 7.90
CA GLN A 107 7.70 -6.68 8.24
C GLN A 107 8.24 -7.43 7.02
N ALA A 108 7.49 -7.46 5.92
CA ALA A 108 7.91 -8.13 4.69
C ALA A 108 9.16 -7.49 4.04
N LEU A 109 9.31 -6.16 4.19
CA LEU A 109 10.49 -5.41 3.76
C LEU A 109 11.69 -5.57 4.70
N GLY A 110 11.55 -6.24 5.85
CA GLY A 110 12.62 -6.44 6.82
C GLY A 110 13.06 -5.15 7.52
N VAL A 111 12.20 -4.14 7.59
CA VAL A 111 12.52 -2.84 8.19
C VAL A 111 12.42 -2.93 9.70
N GLN A 112 13.53 -2.70 10.39
CA GLN A 112 13.60 -2.77 11.86
C GLN A 112 13.56 -1.40 12.54
N LEU A 113 14.09 -0.37 11.88
CA LEU A 113 14.18 0.97 12.43
C LEU A 113 13.92 2.01 11.35
N LEU A 114 13.13 3.02 11.73
CA LEU A 114 12.75 4.16 10.90
C LEU A 114 13.22 5.45 11.54
N GLN A 115 13.95 6.26 10.79
CA GLN A 115 14.19 7.65 11.12
C GLN A 115 12.97 8.48 10.69
N ILE A 116 12.47 9.30 11.61
CA ILE A 116 11.35 10.21 11.35
C ILE A 116 11.86 11.46 10.63
N GLY A 117 11.24 11.78 9.50
CA GLY A 117 11.51 12.96 8.69
C GLY A 117 10.40 14.01 8.78
N ALA A 118 10.29 14.84 7.75
CA ALA A 118 9.30 15.92 7.69
C ALA A 118 7.87 15.38 7.67
N GLN A 119 6.95 16.16 8.24
CA GLN A 119 5.52 15.85 8.22
C GLN A 119 4.94 16.01 6.81
N ILE A 120 4.26 14.98 6.29
CA ILE A 120 3.55 15.03 5.00
C ILE A 120 2.15 15.60 5.21
N ASP A 121 1.44 15.04 6.18
CA ASP A 121 0.12 15.47 6.67
C ASP A 121 0.06 15.29 8.20
N PRO A 122 -0.88 15.93 8.91
CA PRO A 122 -1.00 15.79 10.37
C PRO A 122 -0.99 14.32 10.80
N GLY A 123 -0.03 13.94 11.63
CA GLY A 123 0.14 12.56 12.13
C GLY A 123 0.78 11.57 11.15
N VAL A 124 1.29 12.03 9.99
CA VAL A 124 1.89 11.16 8.97
C VAL A 124 3.21 11.77 8.48
N PRO A 125 4.35 11.39 9.08
CA PRO A 125 5.66 11.83 8.61
C PRO A 125 6.17 10.98 7.44
N ALA A 126 7.08 11.55 6.66
CA ALA A 126 8.02 10.77 5.87
C ALA A 126 8.98 10.04 6.80
N THR A 127 9.40 8.83 6.43
CA THR A 127 10.37 8.06 7.18
C THR A 127 11.41 7.44 6.26
N VAL A 128 12.58 7.14 6.80
CA VAL A 128 13.66 6.47 6.08
C VAL A 128 14.13 5.28 6.92
N SER A 129 14.24 4.10 6.31
CA SER A 129 14.77 2.92 7.00
C SER A 129 16.27 3.03 7.21
N SER A 130 16.76 2.41 8.27
CA SER A 130 18.21 2.19 8.43
C SER A 130 18.74 1.11 7.48
N GLY A 131 20.06 1.08 7.28
CA GLY A 131 20.75 0.06 6.46
C GLY A 131 21.53 0.65 5.29
N ALA A 132 22.24 -0.23 4.57
CA ALA A 132 23.10 0.16 3.45
C ALA A 132 22.31 0.68 2.22
N GLN A 133 21.08 0.20 2.04
CA GLN A 133 20.15 0.68 1.01
C GLN A 133 18.84 1.10 1.69
N PRO A 134 18.77 2.35 2.19
CA PRO A 134 17.61 2.81 2.94
C PRO A 134 16.36 2.88 2.05
N LEU A 135 15.20 2.62 2.66
CA LEU A 135 13.88 2.74 2.04
C LEU A 135 13.19 3.99 2.54
N ALA A 136 12.65 4.79 1.62
CA ALA A 136 11.80 5.91 1.97
C ALA A 136 10.34 5.43 2.07
N LEU A 137 9.73 5.66 3.22
CA LEU A 137 8.43 5.11 3.59
C LEU A 137 7.49 6.23 4.06
N ALA A 138 6.21 6.10 3.72
CA ALA A 138 5.14 6.90 4.33
C ALA A 138 4.05 5.94 4.78
N LEU A 139 3.91 5.78 6.09
CA LEU A 139 3.00 4.82 6.71
C LEU A 139 1.80 5.56 7.28
N LYS A 140 0.65 5.43 6.61
CA LYS A 140 -0.55 6.21 6.92
C LYS A 140 -1.61 5.32 7.54
N SER A 141 -2.07 5.66 8.74
CA SER A 141 -3.29 5.05 9.30
C SER A 141 -4.51 5.37 8.41
N GLY A 142 -5.53 4.51 8.44
CA GLY A 142 -6.67 4.57 7.53
C GLY A 142 -7.35 5.95 7.47
N ASN A 143 -7.58 6.61 8.61
CA ASN A 143 -8.37 7.85 8.67
C ASN A 143 -7.57 9.14 8.43
N PHE A 144 -6.26 9.03 8.19
CA PHE A 144 -5.36 10.17 8.10
C PHE A 144 -5.17 10.66 6.65
N GLY A 145 -4.61 11.86 6.53
CA GLY A 145 -4.21 12.45 5.25
C GLY A 145 -5.36 13.03 4.43
N ALA A 146 -5.05 14.08 3.68
CA ALA A 146 -6.00 14.69 2.75
C ALA A 146 -6.21 13.81 1.50
N ARG A 147 -7.17 14.19 0.66
CA ARG A 147 -7.54 13.45 -0.56
C ARG A 147 -6.37 13.28 -1.54
N ASP A 148 -5.46 14.23 -1.59
CA ASP A 148 -4.26 14.22 -2.44
C ASP A 148 -3.03 13.57 -1.78
N PHE A 149 -3.21 12.89 -0.63
CA PHE A 149 -2.10 12.36 0.19
C PHE A 149 -1.08 11.54 -0.60
N PHE A 150 -1.52 10.62 -1.48
CA PHE A 150 -0.59 9.78 -2.24
C PHE A 150 0.36 10.60 -3.12
N ALA A 151 -0.11 11.69 -3.73
CA ALA A 151 0.72 12.57 -4.53
C ALA A 151 1.73 13.34 -3.65
N LYS A 152 1.26 13.90 -2.52
CA LYS A 152 2.13 14.61 -1.56
C LYS A 152 3.20 13.70 -0.97
N ALA A 153 2.82 12.50 -0.55
CA ALA A 153 3.74 11.52 0.01
C ALA A 153 4.83 11.14 -0.99
N LEU A 154 4.46 10.78 -2.22
CA LEU A 154 5.43 10.43 -3.27
C LEU A 154 6.39 11.59 -3.58
N LYS A 155 5.89 12.83 -3.63
CA LYS A 155 6.73 14.02 -3.82
C LYS A 155 7.71 14.20 -2.65
N GLN A 156 7.23 14.06 -1.41
CA GLN A 156 8.07 14.18 -0.22
C GLN A 156 9.17 13.11 -0.16
N LEU A 157 8.82 11.85 -0.47
CA LEU A 157 9.77 10.74 -0.46
C LEU A 157 10.80 10.83 -1.61
N ALA A 158 10.48 11.51 -2.72
CA ALA A 158 11.43 11.73 -3.80
C ALA A 158 12.56 12.71 -3.43
N GLY A 159 12.33 13.61 -2.46
CA GLY A 159 13.33 14.57 -1.98
C GLY A 159 14.13 14.08 -0.76
N ALA A 160 13.87 12.87 -0.27
CA ALA A 160 14.51 12.29 0.91
C ALA A 160 15.57 11.22 0.56
N ALA A 161 15.86 11.03 -0.74
CA ALA A 161 16.85 10.11 -1.27
C ALA A 161 18.14 10.83 -1.68
#